data_AF-A0A382I9N4-F1
#
_entry.id   AF-A0A382I9N4-F1
#
_cell.length_a   1.000
_cell.length_b   1.000
_cell.length_c   1.000
_cell.angle_alpha   90.00
_cell.angle_beta   90.00
_cell.angle_gamma   90.00
#
_symmetry.space_group_name_H-M   'P 1'
#
loop_
_entity.id
_entity.type
_entity.pdbx_description
1 polymer ?
#
loop_
_entity_poly.entity_id
_entity_poly.type
_entity_poly.pdbx_seq_one_letter_code
_entity_poly.pdbx_strand_id
1 'polypeptide(L)' 'MFDLLITGGTMIDGTGTPGMHADVGVTGGRIAAIGDLTGAPATETLD' A
#
# COMPACT_ATOMS: atom_id res chain seq x y z
N MET A 1 -10.55 3.67 6.37
CA MET A 1 -9.48 4.46 6.99
C MET A 1 -8.37 3.50 7.33
N PHE A 2 -7.17 3.74 6.83
CA PHE A 2 -6.00 2.89 7.08
C PHE A 2 -5.20 3.44 8.26
N ASP A 3 -4.42 2.57 8.90
CA ASP A 3 -3.46 3.01 9.92
C ASP A 3 -2.23 3.60 9.23
N LEU A 4 -1.75 2.90 8.21
CA LEU A 4 -0.60 3.29 7.39
C LEU A 4 -0.96 3.14 5.91
N LEU A 5 -0.66 4.16 5.13
CA LEU A 5 -0.77 4.15 3.68
C LEU A 5 0.61 4.39 3.07
N ILE A 6 1.12 3.41 2.34
CA ILE A 6 2.37 3.51 1.59
C ILE A 6 2.00 3.81 0.14
N THR A 7 2.50 4.92 -0.40
CA THR A 7 2.14 5.41 -1.74
C THR A 7 3.35 5.53 -2.66
N GLY A 8 3.13 5.47 -3.98
CA GLY A 8 4.17 5.80 -4.97
C GLY A 8 5.30 4.76 -5.12
N GLY A 9 5.27 3.69 -4.33
CA GLY A 9 6.26 2.63 -4.34
C GLY A 9 6.08 1.60 -5.47
N THR A 10 7.11 0.77 -5.64
CA THR A 10 7.06 -0.44 -6.45
C THR A 10 6.89 -1.64 -5.52
N MET A 11 5.75 -2.30 -5.58
CA MET A 11 5.47 -3.52 -4.84
C MET A 11 6.21 -4.71 -5.43
N ILE A 12 6.87 -5.47 -4.57
CA ILE A 12 7.44 -6.79 -4.88
C ILE A 12 6.69 -7.83 -4.04
N ASP A 13 5.91 -8.69 -4.68
CA ASP A 13 5.02 -9.65 -4.02
C ASP A 13 5.70 -11.00 -3.64
N GLY A 14 6.97 -11.17 -4.01
CA GLY A 14 7.76 -12.38 -3.74
C GLY A 14 7.43 -13.58 -4.63
N THR A 15 6.54 -13.44 -5.62
CA THR A 15 6.17 -14.53 -6.56
C THR A 15 7.16 -14.72 -7.70
N GLY A 16 8.14 -13.83 -7.82
CA GLY A 16 9.10 -13.80 -8.92
C GLY A 16 8.60 -13.03 -10.16
N THR A 17 7.42 -12.42 -10.08
CA THR A 17 6.94 -11.49 -11.11
C THR A 17 7.63 -10.12 -11.00
N PRO A 18 7.72 -9.35 -12.10
CA PRO A 18 8.21 -7.97 -12.05
C PRO A 18 7.38 -7.13 -11.08
N GLY A 19 8.04 -6.24 -10.34
CA GLY A 19 7.36 -5.34 -9.42
C GLY A 19 6.32 -4.47 -10.12
N MET A 20 5.21 -4.22 -9.42
CA MET A 20 4.13 -3.38 -9.91
C MET A 20 4.03 -2.10 -9.10
N HIS A 21 3.70 -0.99 -9.77
CA HIS A 21 3.32 0.23 -9.06
C HIS A 21 1.98 0.01 -8.37
N ALA A 22 1.99 0.11 -7.05
CA ALA A 22 0.81 -0.04 -6.22
C ALA A 22 1.06 0.61 -4.86
N ASP A 23 0.03 1.24 -4.35
CA ASP A 23 -0.06 1.69 -2.97
C ASP A 23 -0.51 0.53 -2.08
N VAL A 24 -0.14 0.59 -0.80
CA VAL A 24 -0.45 -0.44 0.20
C VAL A 24 -1.10 0.20 1.41
N GLY A 25 -2.34 -0.22 1.68
CA GLY A 25 -3.07 0.17 2.88
C GLY A 25 -2.94 -0.91 3.95
N VAL A 26 -2.52 -0.52 5.14
CA VAL A 26 -2.38 -1.39 6.32
C VAL A 26 -3.42 -1.03 7.37
N THR A 27 -4.03 -2.04 7.99
CA THR A 27 -4.94 -1.87 9.12
C THR A 27 -4.73 -2.99 10.13
N GLY A 28 -4.59 -2.65 11.41
CA GLY A 28 -4.34 -3.61 12.48
C GLY A 28 -3.08 -4.44 12.26
N GLY A 29 -2.04 -3.85 11.64
CA GLY A 29 -0.79 -4.54 11.30
C GLY A 29 -0.90 -5.58 10.18
N ARG A 30 -2.00 -5.57 9.41
CA ARG A 30 -2.20 -6.44 8.24
C ARG A 30 -2.46 -5.62 6.99
N ILE A 31 -2.05 -6.14 5.84
CA ILE A 31 -2.39 -5.55 4.55
C ILE A 31 -3.90 -5.65 4.36
N ALA A 32 -4.56 -4.51 4.27
CA ALA A 32 -5.99 -4.39 4.07
C ALA A 32 -6.34 -4.16 2.59
N ALA A 33 -5.48 -3.46 1.85
CA ALA A 33 -5.67 -3.17 0.44
C ALA A 33 -4.34 -2.98 -0.29
N ILE A 34 -4.34 -3.30 -1.58
CA ILE A 34 -3.25 -3.10 -2.52
C ILE A 34 -3.84 -2.55 -3.81
N GLY A 35 -3.26 -1.49 -4.39
CA GLY A 35 -3.69 -0.93 -5.66
C GLY A 35 -3.50 0.58 -5.73
N ASP A 36 -4.31 1.28 -6.53
CA ASP A 36 -4.37 2.73 -6.49
C ASP A 36 -5.22 3.16 -5.28
N LEU A 37 -4.57 3.73 -4.26
CA LEU A 37 -5.21 4.20 -3.03
C LEU A 37 -5.12 5.72 -2.92
N THR A 38 -4.98 6.41 -4.06
CA THR A 38 -4.92 7.86 -4.12
C THR A 38 -6.14 8.49 -3.43
N GLY A 39 -5.89 9.34 -2.43
CA GLY A 39 -6.94 10.03 -1.68
C GLY A 39 -7.66 9.17 -0.63
N ALA A 40 -7.21 7.94 -0.39
CA ALA A 40 -7.74 7.13 0.71
C ALA A 40 -7.31 7.72 2.07
N PRO A 41 -8.24 7.83 3.04
CA PRO A 41 -7.89 8.37 4.36
C PRO A 41 -7.03 7.39 5.16
N ALA A 42 -5.90 7.86 5.67
CA ALA A 42 -5.00 7.10 6.53
C ALA A 42 -4.51 7.96 7.71
N THR A 43 -4.14 7.31 8.82
CA THR A 43 -3.55 8.00 9.98
C THR A 43 -2.14 8.48 9.67
N GLU A 44 -1.36 7.66 8.96
CA GLU A 44 -0.02 7.96 8.51
C GLU A 44 0.11 7.63 7.01
N THR A 45 0.79 8.51 6.26
CA THR A 45 1.09 8.30 4.85
C THR A 45 2.60 8.36 4.66
N LEU A 46 3.14 7.39 3.92
CA LEU A 46 4.53 7.33 3.49
C LEU A 46 4.61 7.39 1.96
N ASP A 47 5.52 8.22 1.46
CA ASP A 47 5.82 8.50 0.06
C ASP A 47 7.23 8.04 -0.37
#